data_AF-X1HFA1-F1
#
_entry.id   AF-X1HFA1-F1
#
_cell.length_a   1.000
_cell.length_b   1.000
_cell.length_c   1.000
_cell.angle_alpha   90.00
_cell.angle_beta   90.00
_cell.angle_gamma   90.00
#
_symmetry.space_group_name_H-M   'P 1'
#
loop_
_entity.id
_entity.type
_entity.pdbx_description
1 polymer ?
#
loop_
_entity_poly.entity_id
_entity_poly.type
_entity_poly.pdbx_seq_one_letter_code
_entity_poly.pdbx_strand_id
1 'polypeptide(L)' 'VWLVDYARTAFSRSRPAQPERDVFGEIKGDELLVLLLKNMFENRLADKGIEKKDIDEFTIGCSFGVGEHWTYGG' A
#
# COMPACT_ATOMS: atom_id res chain seq x y z
N VAL A 1 -8.89 -20.72 5.05
CA VAL A 1 -8.19 -19.43 4.84
C VAL A 1 -8.75 -18.45 5.86
N TRP A 2 -7.88 -17.74 6.58
CA TRP A 2 -8.25 -16.76 7.61
C TRP A 2 -7.63 -15.39 7.29
N LEU A 3 -8.30 -14.30 7.67
CA LEU A 3 -7.74 -12.95 7.60
C LEU A 3 -7.16 -12.58 8.97
N VAL A 4 -5.84 -12.44 9.06
CA VAL A 4 -5.13 -12.18 10.32
C VAL A 4 -5.15 -10.70 10.69
N ASP A 5 -5.03 -9.82 9.71
CA ASP A 5 -5.08 -8.36 9.88
C ASP A 5 -5.45 -7.68 8.56
N TYR A 6 -5.80 -6.40 8.65
CA TYR A 6 -6.09 -5.51 7.54
C TYR A 6 -5.61 -4.09 7.84
N ALA A 7 -4.95 -3.49 6.87
CA ALA A 7 -4.57 -2.08 6.89
C ALA A 7 -4.91 -1.44 5.54
N ARG A 8 -5.24 -0.15 5.57
CA ARG A 8 -5.41 0.66 4.37
C ARG A 8 -5.01 2.10 4.64
N THR A 9 -4.68 2.82 3.59
CA THR A 9 -4.59 4.29 3.64
C THR A 9 -5.99 4.90 3.78
N ALA A 10 -6.04 6.18 4.14
CA ALA A 10 -7.26 6.97 3.94
C ALA A 10 -7.60 7.03 2.44
N PHE A 11 -8.81 7.43 2.08
CA PHE A 11 -9.11 7.71 0.67
C PHE A 11 -9.01 9.22 0.44
N SER A 12 -8.14 9.61 -0.49
CA SER A 12 -8.12 10.96 -1.05
C SER A 12 -8.77 10.94 -2.44
N ARG A 13 -9.30 12.09 -2.86
CA ARG A 13 -9.89 12.24 -4.19
C ARG A 13 -8.85 12.88 -5.10
N SER A 14 -8.50 12.18 -6.18
CA SER A 14 -7.67 12.76 -7.25
C SER A 14 -8.34 13.98 -7.86
N ARG A 15 -7.61 15.10 -7.90
CA ARG A 15 -8.07 16.38 -8.41
C ARG A 15 -7.01 16.98 -9.34
N PRO A 16 -6.92 16.53 -10.61
CA PRO A 16 -5.91 17.02 -11.54
C PRO A 16 -5.92 18.54 -11.75
N ALA A 17 -7.10 19.18 -11.64
CA ALA A 17 -7.24 20.63 -11.78
C ALA A 17 -6.95 21.43 -10.49
N GLN A 18 -6.91 20.76 -9.33
CA GLN A 18 -6.62 21.35 -8.00
C GLN A 18 -5.78 20.35 -7.19
N PRO A 19 -4.52 20.05 -7.59
CA PRO A 19 -3.69 19.02 -6.96
C PRO A 19 -3.46 19.25 -5.47
N GLU A 20 -3.41 20.51 -5.03
CA GLU A 20 -3.22 20.92 -3.63
C GLU A 20 -4.33 20.42 -2.68
N ARG A 21 -5.46 19.98 -3.24
CA ARG A 21 -6.60 19.43 -2.48
C ARG A 21 -6.63 17.91 -2.47
N ASP A 22 -5.69 17.26 -3.15
CA ASP A 22 -5.44 15.83 -3.04
C ASP A 22 -4.35 15.61 -1.98
N VAL A 23 -4.74 15.01 -0.85
CA VAL A 23 -3.83 14.73 0.27
C VAL A 23 -2.65 13.83 -0.15
N PHE A 24 -2.84 13.02 -1.20
CA PHE A 24 -1.82 12.13 -1.74
C PHE A 24 -1.30 12.56 -3.10
N GLY A 25 -1.68 13.74 -3.61
CA GLY A 25 -1.34 14.18 -4.97
C GLY A 25 0.17 14.27 -5.22
N GLU A 26 0.94 14.50 -4.17
CA GLU A 26 2.41 14.59 -4.19
C GLU A 26 3.12 13.29 -3.76
N ILE A 27 2.37 12.24 -3.40
CA ILE A 27 2.94 10.96 -2.98
C ILE A 27 2.75 9.95 -4.09
N LYS A 28 3.86 9.31 -4.44
CA LYS A 28 3.86 8.28 -5.46
C LYS A 28 3.07 7.05 -5.02
N GLY A 29 2.43 6.36 -5.96
CA GLY A 29 1.60 5.19 -5.65
C GLY A 29 2.39 4.11 -4.90
N ASP A 30 3.57 3.74 -5.42
CA ASP A 30 4.47 2.78 -4.78
C ASP A 30 4.96 3.25 -3.41
N GLU A 31 5.20 4.55 -3.22
CA GLU A 31 5.52 5.12 -1.91
C GLU A 31 4.37 4.96 -0.91
N LEU A 32 3.12 5.18 -1.32
CA LEU A 32 1.94 4.91 -0.48
C LEU A 32 1.86 3.44 -0.06
N LEU A 33 2.15 2.51 -0.97
CA LEU A 33 2.21 1.08 -0.65
C LEU A 33 3.31 0.77 0.35
N VAL A 34 4.51 1.34 0.19
CA VAL A 34 5.62 1.14 1.14
C VAL A 34 5.25 1.66 2.53
N LEU A 35 4.64 2.84 2.62
CA LEU A 35 4.18 3.41 3.90
C LEU A 35 3.14 2.50 4.56
N LEU A 36 2.21 1.94 3.79
CA LEU A 36 1.22 0.99 4.28
C LEU A 36 1.87 -0.30 4.79
N LEU A 37 2.82 -0.87 4.05
CA LEU A 37 3.53 -2.10 4.44
C LEU A 37 4.38 -1.89 5.70
N LYS A 38 5.06 -0.74 5.81
CA LYS A 38 5.76 -0.36 7.04
C LYS A 38 4.80 -0.30 8.21
N ASN A 39 3.65 0.37 8.05
CA ASN A 39 2.64 0.42 9.11
C ASN A 39 2.13 -0.98 9.50
N MET A 40 1.90 -1.86 8.52
CA MET A 40 1.45 -3.22 8.75
C MET A 40 2.45 -4.00 9.63
N PHE A 41 3.73 -4.05 9.26
CA PHE A 41 4.72 -4.82 10.03
C PHE A 41 5.13 -4.16 11.34
N GLU A 42 5.35 -2.84 11.33
CA GLU A 42 5.90 -2.12 12.48
C GLU A 42 4.83 -1.81 13.53
N ASN A 43 3.54 -1.87 13.19
CA ASN A 43 2.45 -1.55 14.12
C ASN A 43 1.39 -2.66 14.21
N ARG A 44 0.80 -3.07 13.08
CA ARG A 44 -0.37 -3.99 13.10
C ARG A 44 0.02 -5.42 13.49
N LEU A 45 1.16 -5.89 12.99
CA LEU A 45 1.65 -7.25 13.18
C LEU A 45 2.70 -7.38 14.28
N ALA A 46 3.19 -6.26 14.84
CA ALA A 46 4.30 -6.24 15.80
C ALA A 46 4.06 -7.15 17.02
N ASP A 47 2.86 -7.10 17.59
CA ASP A 47 2.49 -7.90 18.77
C ASP A 47 2.05 -9.33 18.42
N LYS A 48 1.95 -9.66 17.12
CA LYS A 48 1.51 -10.98 16.63
C LYS A 48 2.69 -11.92 16.35
N GLY A 49 3.93 -11.44 16.46
CA GLY A 49 5.13 -12.23 16.18
C GLY A 49 5.27 -12.64 14.72
N ILE A 50 4.60 -11.93 13.79
CA ILE A 50 4.68 -12.17 12.35
C ILE A 50 5.70 -11.20 11.77
N GLU A 51 6.79 -11.74 11.23
CA GLU A 51 7.85 -11.00 10.59
C GLU A 51 7.76 -11.07 9.05
N LYS A 52 8.51 -10.19 8.37
CA LYS A 52 8.57 -10.15 6.90
C LYS A 52 9.04 -11.49 6.29
N LYS A 53 9.91 -12.22 7.00
CA LYS A 53 10.46 -13.52 6.56
C LYS A 53 9.45 -14.66 6.63
N ASP A 54 8.35 -14.48 7.35
CA ASP A 54 7.30 -15.49 7.51
C ASP A 54 6.28 -15.43 6.37
N ILE A 55 6.44 -14.49 5.43
CA ILE A 55 5.58 -14.32 4.26
C ILE A 55 6.17 -15.09 3.09
N ASP A 56 5.50 -16.17 2.69
CA ASP A 56 5.90 -16.98 1.54
C ASP A 56 5.57 -16.33 0.19
N GLU A 57 4.45 -15.60 0.12
CA GLU A 57 3.94 -15.01 -1.12
C GLU A 57 3.38 -13.61 -0.87
N PHE A 58 3.64 -12.70 -1.81
CA PHE A 58 3.12 -11.33 -1.80
C PHE A 58 2.58 -10.96 -3.18
N THR A 59 1.30 -10.60 -3.25
CA THR A 59 0.62 -10.24 -4.49
C THR A 59 0.12 -8.79 -4.41
N ILE A 60 0.37 -8.02 -5.46
CA ILE A 60 -0.13 -6.65 -5.60
C ILE A 60 -1.11 -6.59 -6.79
N GLY A 61 -2.23 -5.89 -6.60
CA GLY A 61 -3.16 -5.56 -7.68
C GLY A 61 -3.14 -4.07 -8.00
N CYS A 62 -3.02 -3.72 -9.29
CA CYS A 62 -3.18 -2.36 -9.78
C CYS A 62 -3.85 -2.34 -11.16
N SER A 63 -4.86 -1.48 -11.31
CA SER A 63 -5.59 -1.33 -12.58
C SER A 63 -4.81 -0.56 -13.64
N PHE A 64 -3.84 0.28 -13.25
CA PHE A 64 -3.05 1.09 -14.18
C PHE A 64 -1.55 0.87 -13.92
N GLY A 65 -1.08 -0.34 -14.24
CA GLY A 65 0.28 -0.83 -14.00
C GLY A 65 1.39 -0.21 -14.86
N VAL A 66 1.19 1.02 -15.36
CA VAL A 66 2.20 1.91 -15.95
C VAL A 66 1.78 3.35 -15.64
N GLY A 67 2.27 3.85 -14.52
CA GLY A 67 1.76 4.95 -13.70
C GLY A 67 2.43 4.72 -12.35
N GLU A 68 1.71 4.51 -11.24
CA GLU A 68 2.32 3.97 -10.01
C GLU A 68 1.41 2.99 -9.24
N HIS A 69 2.04 2.02 -8.55
CA HIS A 69 1.69 0.58 -8.37
C HIS A 69 1.97 -0.30 -9.61
N TRP A 70 3.21 -0.31 -10.10
CA TRP A 70 3.63 -0.99 -11.34
C TRP A 70 4.02 -2.47 -11.10
N THR A 71 3.41 -3.41 -11.83
CA THR A 71 4.03 -4.73 -12.14
C THR A 71 4.01 -4.98 -13.65
N TYR A 72 5.19 -4.93 -14.29
CA TYR A 72 5.42 -5.56 -15.59
C TYR A 72 5.86 -7.00 -15.30
N GLY A 73 4.95 -7.94 -15.49
CA GLY A 73 5.14 -9.32 -15.05
C GLY A 73 4.97 -9.46 -13.54
N GLY A 74 4.31 -10.55 -13.12
CA GLY A 74 4.40 -11.00 -11.74
C GLY A 74 5.84 -11.32 -11.36
#